data_AF-A0A969PXT8-F1
#
_entry.id   AF-A0A969PXT8-F1
#
_cell.length_a   1.000
_cell.length_b   1.000
_cell.length_c   1.000
_cell.angle_alpha   90.00
_cell.angle_beta   90.00
_cell.angle_gamma   90.00
#
_symmetry.space_group_name_H-M   'P 1'
#
loop_
_entity.id
_entity.type
_entity.pdbx_description
1 polymer ?
#
loop_
_entity_poly.entity_id
_entity_poly.type
_entity_poly.pdbx_seq_one_letter_code
_entity_poly.pdbx_strand_id
1 'polypeptide(L)'
;MSIAEQELLEKWRSLPSDKQQQVLEFVEFLYLKRSDQQQILPKTSLGKQLREIRAKIVATGEPLLNRDSIEKEIANRRGGVEKITQ
;
A
#
# COMPACT_ATOMS: atom_id res chain seq x y z
N MET A 1 -9.98 -20.40 23.37
CA MET A 1 -9.56 -19.01 23.58
C MET A 1 -8.05 -19.01 23.72
N SER A 2 -7.33 -18.18 22.98
CA SER A 2 -5.86 -18.16 23.06
C SER A 2 -5.39 -17.41 24.32
N ILE A 3 -4.17 -17.69 24.81
CA ILE A 3 -3.59 -16.97 25.96
C ILE A 3 -3.56 -15.45 25.70
N ALA A 4 -3.19 -15.06 24.47
CA ALA A 4 -3.16 -13.65 24.05
C ALA A 4 -4.56 -12.99 24.05
N GLU A 5 -5.59 -13.75 23.65
CA GLU A 5 -6.98 -13.27 23.66
C GLU A 5 -7.50 -13.06 25.09
N GLN A 6 -7.15 -13.96 26.02
CA GLN A 6 -7.50 -13.81 27.43
C GLN A 6 -6.82 -12.58 28.05
N GLU A 7 -5.52 -12.41 27.84
CA GLU A 7 -4.77 -11.27 28.37
C GLU A 7 -5.31 -9.93 27.85
N LEU A 8 -5.73 -9.87 26.58
CA LEU A 8 -6.37 -8.69 26.01
C LEU A 8 -7.71 -8.38 26.68
N LEU A 9 -8.55 -9.38 26.92
CA LEU A 9 -9.86 -9.21 27.56
C LEU A 9 -9.74 -8.76 29.02
N GLU A 10 -8.77 -9.30 29.76
CA GLU A 10 -8.51 -8.87 31.14
C GLU A 10 -8.05 -7.41 31.18
N LYS A 11 -7.08 -7.04 30.34
CA LYS A 11 -6.60 -5.65 30.22
C LYS A 11 -7.74 -4.71 29.82
N TRP A 12 -8.56 -5.08 28.83
CA TRP A 12 -9.73 -4.32 28.40
C TRP A 12 -10.70 -4.04 29.55
N ARG A 13 -11.06 -5.07 30.32
CA ARG A 13 -12.04 -4.94 31.42
C ARG A 13 -11.54 -4.07 32.56
N SER A 14 -10.22 -3.99 32.74
CA SER A 14 -9.60 -3.13 33.77
C SER A 14 -9.55 -1.65 33.39
N LEU A 15 -9.80 -1.31 32.12
CA LEU A 15 -9.77 0.07 31.63
C LEU A 15 -11.01 0.86 32.06
N PRO A 16 -10.85 2.16 32.38
CA PRO A 16 -11.96 3.10 32.48
C PRO A 16 -12.76 3.21 31.17
N SER A 17 -14.02 3.64 31.26
CA SER A 17 -14.95 3.66 30.11
C SER A 17 -14.46 4.52 28.94
N ASP A 18 -13.78 5.64 29.20
CA ASP A 18 -13.20 6.49 28.15
C ASP A 18 -12.07 5.78 27.40
N LYS A 19 -11.29 4.97 28.10
CA LYS A 19 -10.20 4.18 27.51
C LYS A 19 -10.72 2.97 26.75
N GLN A 20 -11.80 2.34 27.22
CA GLN A 20 -12.48 1.29 26.44
C GLN A 20 -12.98 1.87 25.11
N GLN A 21 -13.59 3.06 25.12
CA GLN A 21 -14.02 3.73 23.90
C GLN A 21 -12.84 4.02 22.94
N GLN A 22 -11.69 4.48 23.46
CA GLN A 22 -10.49 4.69 22.64
C GLN A 22 -10.00 3.41 21.95
N VAL A 23 -10.09 2.25 22.62
CA VAL A 23 -9.69 1.00 22.01
C VAL A 23 -10.72 0.53 20.97
N LEU A 24 -12.03 0.77 21.17
CA LEU A 24 -13.05 0.55 20.11
C LEU A 24 -12.73 1.39 18.86
N GLU A 25 -12.49 2.68 19.03
CA GLU A 25 -12.14 3.60 17.95
C GLU A 25 -10.86 3.16 17.23
N PHE A 26 -9.86 2.68 17.98
CA PHE A 26 -8.64 2.14 17.39
C PHE A 26 -8.89 0.86 16.58
N VAL A 27 -9.74 -0.05 17.08
CA VAL A 27 -10.11 -1.27 16.35
C VAL A 27 -10.86 -0.92 15.05
N GLU A 28 -11.79 0.02 15.09
CA GLU A 28 -12.46 0.55 13.90
C GLU A 28 -11.46 1.17 12.92
N PHE A 29 -10.52 1.98 13.41
CA PHE A 29 -9.43 2.51 12.61
C PHE A 29 -8.58 1.42 11.96
N LEU A 30 -8.27 0.33 12.67
CA LEU A 30 -7.52 -0.80 12.10
C LEU A 30 -8.31 -1.50 10.98
N TYR A 31 -9.64 -1.63 11.12
CA TYR A 31 -10.50 -2.14 10.04
C TYR A 31 -10.49 -1.20 8.82
N LEU A 32 -10.62 0.11 9.04
CA LEU A 32 -10.60 1.13 7.98
C LEU A 32 -9.23 1.19 7.26
N LYS A 33 -8.13 1.15 8.01
CA LYS A 33 -6.77 1.11 7.47
C LYS A 33 -6.51 -0.19 6.67
N ARG A 34 -7.12 -1.30 7.07
CA ARG A 34 -7.06 -2.55 6.29
C ARG A 34 -7.78 -2.41 4.95
N SER A 35 -8.84 -1.60 4.87
CA SER A 35 -9.47 -1.20 3.59
C SER A 35 -8.64 -0.21 2.76
N ASP A 36 -7.78 0.61 3.35
CA ASP A 36 -6.80 1.40 2.57
C ASP A 36 -5.68 0.51 2.00
N GLN A 37 -5.39 -0.61 2.66
CA GLN A 37 -4.55 -1.69 2.12
C GLN A 37 -5.33 -2.65 1.19
N GLN A 38 -6.66 -2.52 1.07
CA GLN A 38 -7.40 -3.13 -0.03
C GLN A 38 -7.06 -2.33 -1.28
N GLN A 39 -5.97 -2.77 -1.93
CA GLN A 39 -5.66 -2.63 -3.35
C GLN A 39 -6.54 -1.58 -4.03
N ILE A 40 -6.03 -0.36 -4.22
CA ILE A 40 -6.70 0.69 -5.03
C ILE A 40 -7.33 0.01 -6.25
N LEU A 41 -8.64 -0.26 -6.15
CA LEU A 41 -9.33 -1.05 -7.15
C LEU A 41 -9.56 -0.06 -8.28
N PRO A 42 -9.03 -0.34 -9.47
CA PRO A 42 -9.18 0.60 -10.56
C PRO A 42 -10.67 0.85 -10.82
N LYS A 43 -11.08 2.10 -10.61
CA LYS A 43 -12.48 2.54 -10.72
C LYS A 43 -12.93 2.64 -12.18
N THR A 44 -11.98 2.73 -13.12
CA THR A 44 -12.24 2.83 -14.56
C THR A 44 -11.94 1.51 -15.28
N SER A 45 -12.59 1.28 -16.42
CA SER A 45 -12.30 0.15 -17.32
C SER A 45 -10.83 0.13 -17.74
N LEU A 46 -10.30 1.30 -18.11
CA LEU A 46 -8.88 1.47 -18.46
C LEU A 46 -7.96 1.08 -17.30
N GLY A 47 -8.27 1.50 -16.07
CA GLY A 47 -7.46 1.15 -14.91
C GLY A 47 -7.43 -0.37 -14.66
N LYS A 48 -8.55 -1.07 -14.90
CA LYS A 48 -8.63 -2.54 -14.77
C LYS A 48 -7.71 -3.21 -15.79
N GLN A 49 -7.81 -2.78 -17.05
CA GLN A 49 -6.96 -3.27 -18.13
C GLN A 49 -5.47 -3.02 -17.87
N LEU A 50 -5.09 -1.81 -17.45
CA LEU A 50 -3.70 -1.48 -17.11
C LEU A 50 -3.17 -2.34 -15.95
N ARG A 51 -4.02 -2.65 -14.97
CA ARG A 51 -3.65 -3.51 -13.84
C ARG A 51 -3.43 -4.96 -14.28
N GLU A 52 -4.25 -5.49 -15.16
CA GLU A 52 -4.07 -6.83 -15.75
C GLU A 52 -2.78 -6.90 -16.58
N ILE A 53 -2.49 -5.88 -17.39
CA ILE A 53 -1.25 -5.79 -18.16
C ILE A 53 -0.04 -5.76 -17.21
N ARG A 54 -0.09 -4.94 -16.15
CA ARG A 54 0.97 -4.90 -15.13
C ARG A 54 1.20 -6.26 -14.50
N ALA A 55 0.14 -7.00 -14.16
CA ALA A 55 0.25 -8.32 -13.56
C ALA A 55 0.94 -9.31 -14.53
N LYS A 56 0.59 -9.27 -15.82
CA LYS A 56 1.24 -10.09 -16.86
C LYS A 56 2.74 -9.78 -16.97
N ILE A 57 3.13 -8.50 -16.96
CA ILE A 57 4.54 -8.07 -17.02
C ILE A 57 5.31 -8.56 -15.80
N VAL A 58 4.78 -8.39 -14.59
CA VAL A 58 5.46 -8.87 -13.37
C VAL A 58 5.61 -10.39 -13.36
N ALA A 59 4.61 -11.11 -13.89
CA ALA A 59 4.64 -12.57 -13.95
C ALA A 59 5.69 -13.13 -14.93
N THR A 60 6.20 -12.34 -15.89
CA THR A 60 7.30 -12.79 -16.76
C THR A 60 8.61 -12.92 -15.97
N GLY A 61 8.73 -12.26 -14.82
CA GLY A 61 9.93 -12.25 -14.00
C GLY A 61 11.08 -11.43 -14.61
N GLU A 62 10.83 -10.70 -15.70
CA GLU A 62 11.83 -9.78 -16.25
C GLU A 62 12.14 -8.68 -15.23
N PRO A 63 13.44 -8.40 -14.96
CA PRO A 63 13.82 -7.33 -14.04
C PRO A 63 13.28 -5.99 -14.50
N LEU A 64 12.48 -5.34 -13.65
CA LEU A 64 11.99 -4.00 -13.91
C LEU A 64 13.14 -2.99 -13.82
N LEU A 65 13.04 -1.93 -14.63
CA LEU A 65 14.01 -0.86 -14.61
C LEU A 65 14.08 -0.25 -13.20
N ASN A 66 15.30 -0.07 -12.71
CA ASN A 66 15.55 0.76 -11.54
C ASN A 66 15.44 2.25 -11.92
N ARG A 67 15.53 3.12 -10.92
CA ARG A 67 15.35 4.56 -11.10
C ARG A 67 16.31 5.15 -12.14
N ASP A 68 17.59 4.82 -12.08
CA ASP A 68 18.59 5.37 -13.00
C ASP A 68 18.34 4.91 -14.44
N SER A 69 17.92 3.65 -14.62
CA SER A 69 17.56 3.10 -15.93
C SER A 69 16.30 3.77 -16.50
N ILE A 70 15.32 4.10 -15.66
CA ILE A 70 14.12 4.85 -16.07
C ILE A 70 14.50 6.25 -16.53
N GLU A 71 15.34 6.95 -15.77
CA GLU A 71 15.78 8.32 -16.12
C GLU A 71 16.53 8.34 -17.46
N LYS A 72 17.40 7.34 -17.70
CA LYS A 72 18.07 7.14 -18.99
C LYS A 72 17.09 6.85 -20.13
N GLU A 73 16.12 5.96 -19.91
CA GLU A 73 15.11 5.64 -20.93
C GLU A 73 14.29 6.88 -21.31
N ILE A 74 13.84 7.65 -20.31
CA ILE A 74 13.08 8.88 -20.51
C ILE A 74 13.91 9.90 -21.30
N ALA A 75 15.18 10.09 -20.92
CA ALA A 75 16.07 11.00 -21.65
C ALA A 75 16.24 10.58 -23.12
N ASN A 76 16.43 9.29 -23.37
CA ASN A 76 16.61 8.73 -24.71
C ASN A 76 15.33 8.81 -25.58
N ARG A 77 14.15 8.59 -24.99
CA ARG A 77 12.88 8.51 -25.74
C ARG A 77 12.14 9.85 -25.86
N ARG A 78 12.35 10.76 -24.91
CA ARG A 78 11.61 12.03 -24.82
C ARG A 78 12.51 13.25 -24.93
N GLY A 79 13.80 13.07 -25.26
CA GLY A 79 14.76 14.16 -25.45
C GLY A 79 15.06 14.90 -24.15
N GLY A 80 15.54 14.17 -23.14
CA GLY A 80 15.90 14.76 -21.85
C GLY A 80 16.94 15.87 -22.03
N VAL A 81 16.72 17.01 -21.37
CA VAL A 81 17.68 18.13 -21.34
C VAL A 81 18.96 17.59 -20.71
N GLU A 82 20.04 17.49 -21.49
CA GLU A 82 21.37 17.30 -20.93
C GLU A 82 21.58 18.41 -19.90
N LYS A 83 21.88 18.04 -18.65
CA LYS A 83 22.35 19.04 -17.68
C LYS A 83 23.66 19.59 -18.21
N ILE A 84 23.59 20.74 -18.88
CA ILE A 84 24.75 21.56 -19.22
C ILE A 84 25.41 21.89 -17.89
N THR A 85 26.49 21.17 -17.58
CA THR A 85 27.34 21.46 -16.42
C THR A 85 28.38 22.46 -16.94
N GLN A 86 28.35 23.68 -16.39
CA GLN A 86 29.35 24.73 -16.66
C GLN A 86 30.68 24.38 -16.01
#